data_AF-A0A654DBC4-F1
#
_entry.id   AF-A0A654DBC4-F1
#
_cell.length_a   1.000
_cell.length_b   1.000
_cell.length_c   1.000
_cell.angle_alpha   90.00
_cell.angle_beta   90.00
_cell.angle_gamma   90.00
#
_symmetry.space_group_name_H-M   'P 1'
#
loop_
_entity.id
_entity.type
_entity.pdbx_description
1 polymer ?
#
loop_
_entity_poly.entity_id
_entity_poly.type
_entity_poly.pdbx_seq_one_letter_code
_entity_poly.pdbx_strand_id
1 'polypeptide(L)' 'MNAAAVIPSKRNRKVAIPHDAGIYRHRNQIERCFGRLKHFRRFATRYDRRTVHFTGFVHLAAAMIWLR' A
#
# COMPACT_ATOMS: atom_id res chain seq x y z
N MET A 1 19.12 6.11 3.56
CA MET A 1 17.96 6.49 2.71
C MET A 1 16.96 7.20 3.60
N ASN A 2 16.83 8.53 3.50
CA ASN A 2 15.91 9.30 4.34
C ASN A 2 14.53 9.34 3.67
N ALA A 3 13.53 8.70 4.28
CA ALA A 3 12.15 8.77 3.83
C ALA A 3 11.47 9.98 4.49
N ALA A 4 10.95 10.91 3.68
CA ALA A 4 10.20 12.06 4.18
C ALA A 4 8.71 11.70 4.33
N ALA A 5 8.12 11.98 5.49
CA ALA A 5 6.69 11.79 5.72
C ALA A 5 5.88 12.91 5.05
N VAL A 6 5.23 12.61 3.92
CA VAL A 6 4.35 13.55 3.22
C VAL A 6 2.90 13.20 3.55
N ILE A 7 2.36 13.78 4.62
CA ILE A 7 0.99 13.51 5.08
C ILE A 7 0.25 14.85 5.24
N PRO A 8 -0.93 15.01 4.62
CA PRO A 8 -1.72 16.22 4.78
C PRO A 8 -2.21 16.40 6.21
N SER A 9 -2.34 17.65 6.66
CA SER A 9 -3.02 17.96 7.90
C SER A 9 -4.50 17.58 7.81
N LYS A 10 -5.05 17.06 8.92
CA LYS A 10 -6.51 16.88 9.06
C LYS A 10 -7.21 18.23 8.89
N ARG A 11 -8.41 18.22 8.30
CA ARG A 11 -9.23 19.42 8.05
C ARG A 11 -9.45 20.28 9.30
N ASN A 12 -9.55 19.66 10.48
CA ASN A 12 -9.85 20.35 11.74
C ASN A 12 -8.59 20.84 12.48
N ARG A 13 -7.41 20.78 11.87
CA ARG A 13 -6.15 21.18 12.53
C ARG A 13 -6.00 22.70 12.48
N LYS A 14 -5.75 23.35 13.62
CA LYS A 14 -5.56 24.81 13.72
C LYS A 14 -4.33 25.31 12.96
N VAL A 15 -3.26 24.52 12.92
CA VAL A 15 -2.03 24.83 12.17
C VAL A 15 -1.82 23.77 11.10
N ALA A 16 -1.87 24.18 9.84
CA ALA A 16 -1.66 23.30 8.69
C ALA A 16 -0.19 22.85 8.62
N ILE A 17 0.04 21.58 8.29
CA ILE A 17 1.37 21.07 7.99
C ILE A 17 1.57 21.23 6.48
N PRO A 18 2.62 21.95 6.03
CA PRO A 18 2.95 22.01 4.61
C PRO A 18 3.32 20.61 4.13
N HIS A 19 2.69 20.17 3.05
CA HIS A 19 2.96 18.89 2.42
C HIS A 19 2.89 19.05 0.91
N ASP A 20 3.66 18.23 0.20
CA ASP A 20 3.61 18.18 -1.25
C ASP A 20 2.40 17.32 -1.70
N ALA A 21 1.40 17.98 -2.29
CA ALA A 21 0.20 17.32 -2.78
C ALA A 21 0.48 16.39 -3.98
N GLY A 22 1.49 16.70 -4.80
CA GLY A 22 1.92 15.87 -5.92
C GLY A 22 2.47 14.54 -5.44
N ILE A 23 3.39 14.58 -4.47
CA ILE A 23 3.95 13.36 -3.86
C ILE A 23 2.85 12.57 -3.14
N TYR A 24 1.98 13.24 -2.38
CA TYR A 24 0.89 12.57 -1.66
C TYR A 24 -0.08 11.85 -2.60
N ARG A 25 -0.29 12.34 -3.84
CA ARG A 25 -1.17 11.71 -4.83
C ARG A 25 -0.71 10.29 -5.22
N HIS A 26 0.60 10.02 -5.19
CA HIS A 26 1.13 8.68 -5.48
C HIS A 26 0.70 7.61 -4.47
N ARG A 27 0.32 8.02 -3.24
CA ARG A 27 -0.25 7.11 -2.23
C ARG A 27 -1.44 6.31 -2.76
N ASN A 28 -2.32 6.94 -3.55
CA ASN A 28 -3.49 6.27 -4.11
C ASN A 28 -3.13 5.09 -5.02
N GLN A 29 -1.99 5.13 -5.72
CA GLN A 29 -1.54 4.00 -6.53
C GLN A 29 -1.17 2.80 -5.66
N ILE A 30 -0.46 3.07 -4.56
CA ILE A 30 -0.07 2.06 -3.56
C ILE A 30 -1.32 1.47 -2.90
N GLU A 31 -2.26 2.31 -2.47
CA GLU A 31 -3.51 1.86 -1.85
C GLU A 31 -4.36 0.98 -2.78
N ARG A 32 -4.47 1.37 -4.06
CA ARG A 32 -5.16 0.55 -5.07
C ARG A 32 -4.45 -0.79 -5.29
N CYS A 33 -3.12 -0.81 -5.27
CA CYS A 33 -2.35 -2.05 -5.35
C CYS A 33 -2.68 -2.98 -4.18
N PHE A 34 -2.64 -2.48 -2.94
CA PHE A 34 -3.03 -3.26 -1.77
C PHE A 34 -4.51 -3.67 -1.77
N GLY A 35 -5.39 -2.83 -2.30
CA GLY A 35 -6.80 -3.18 -2.52
C GLY A 35 -6.96 -4.40 -3.42
N ARG A 36 -6.26 -4.42 -4.56
CA ARG A 36 -6.23 -5.58 -5.47
C ARG A 36 -5.60 -6.82 -4.82
N LEU A 37 -4.51 -6.65 -4.07
CA LEU A 37 -3.90 -7.77 -3.33
C LEU A 37 -4.85 -8.36 -2.29
N LYS A 38 -5.68 -7.53 -1.65
CA LYS A 38 -6.69 -7.99 -0.68
C LYS A 38 -7.87 -8.73 -1.31
N HIS A 39 -8.08 -8.67 -2.63
CA HIS A 39 -9.06 -9.54 -3.29
C HIS A 39 -8.68 -11.01 -3.15
N PHE A 40 -7.38 -11.31 -3.07
CA PHE A 40 -6.91 -12.65 -2.77
C PHE A 40 -7.10 -12.94 -1.28
N ARG A 41 -8.12 -13.73 -0.93
CA ARG A 41 -8.43 -14.08 0.48
C ARG A 41 -7.20 -14.58 1.24
N ARG A 42 -6.36 -15.39 0.59
CA ARG A 42 -5.10 -15.90 1.14
C ARG A 42 -4.12 -14.82 1.59
N PHE A 43 -4.04 -13.70 0.87
CA PHE A 43 -3.24 -12.54 1.26
C PHE A 43 -3.93 -11.77 2.41
N ALA A 44 -5.23 -11.50 2.27
CA ALA A 44 -5.98 -10.69 3.24
C ALA A 44 -6.02 -11.28 4.65
N THR A 45 -6.21 -12.60 4.78
CA THR A 45 -6.30 -13.29 6.07
C THR A 45 -4.96 -13.82 6.57
N ARG A 46 -3.89 -13.69 5.78
CA ARG A 46 -2.56 -14.26 6.05
C ARG A 46 -2.63 -15.73 6.47
N TYR A 47 -3.21 -16.57 5.60
CA TYR A 47 -3.33 -18.01 5.89
C TYR A 47 -2.00 -18.74 6.00
N ASP A 48 -0.98 -18.28 5.27
CA ASP A 48 0.35 -18.88 5.28
C ASP A 48 1.07 -18.62 6.60
N ARG A 49 1.23 -19.65 7.43
CA ARG A 49 2.02 -19.58 8.68
C ARG A 49 3.50 -19.34 8.42
N ARG A 50 4.04 -19.92 7.35
CA ARG A 50 5.46 -19.80 7.01
C ARG A 50 5.69 -18.60 6.09
N THR A 51 6.67 -17.78 6.44
CA THR A 51 7.04 -16.57 5.70
C THR A 51 7.34 -16.86 4.24
N VAL A 52 8.07 -17.95 3.93
CA VAL A 52 8.42 -18.29 2.53
C VAL A 52 7.20 -18.55 1.65
N HIS A 53 6.15 -19.18 2.19
CA HIS A 53 4.92 -19.45 1.42
C HIS A 53 4.13 -18.16 1.23
N PHE A 54 4.07 -17.32 2.27
CA PHE A 54 3.44 -16.00 2.18
C PHE A 54 4.14 -15.12 1.13
N THR A 55 5.48 -15.02 1.17
CA THR A 55 6.23 -14.21 0.21
C THR A 55 6.11 -14.77 -1.21
N GLY A 56 6.14 -16.09 -1.39
CA GLY A 56 5.89 -16.72 -2.69
C GLY A 56 4.51 -16.37 -3.24
N PHE A 57 3.48 -16.42 -2.38
CA PHE A 57 2.13 -16.02 -2.77
C PHE A 57 2.02 -14.53 -3.11
N VAL A 58 2.71 -13.64 -2.37
CA VAL A 58 2.75 -12.21 -2.66
C VAL A 58 3.34 -11.94 -4.04
N HIS A 59 4.46 -12.58 -4.39
CA HIS A 59 5.07 -12.43 -5.73
C HIS A 59 4.12 -12.92 -6.83
N LEU A 60 3.48 -14.07 -6.63
CA LEU A 60 2.51 -14.60 -7.58
C LEU A 60 1.31 -13.65 -7.76
N ALA A 61 0.74 -13.15 -6.66
CA ALA A 61 -0.38 -12.21 -6.69
C ALA A 61 0.01 -10.88 -7.37
N ALA A 62 1.21 -10.38 -7.11
CA ALA A 62 1.74 -9.19 -7.77
C ALA A 62 1.91 -9.42 -9.29
N ALA A 63 2.46 -10.56 -9.70
CA ALA A 63 2.61 -10.91 -11.11
C ALA A 63 1.24 -11.02 -11.82
N MET A 64 0.25 -11.65 -11.19
CA MET A 64 -1.12 -11.73 -11.75
C MET A 64 -1.79 -10.36 -11.88
N ILE A 65 -1.57 -9.44 -10.92
CA ILE A 65 -2.07 -8.07 -11.02
C ILE A 65 -1.36 -7.29 -12.14
N TRP A 66 -0.08 -7.57 -12.37
CA TRP A 66 0.72 -6.91 -13.40
C TRP A 66 0.37 -7.38 -14.83
N LEU A 67 0.10 -8.68 -14.99
CA LEU A 67 -0.24 -9.28 -16.28
C LEU A 67 -1.69 -9.01 -16.72
N ARG A 68 -2.49 -8.38 -15.87
CA ARG A 68 -3.89 -8.05 -16.12
C ARG A 68 -4.04 -6.63 -16.63
#